data_AF-A0A2P5EIA9-F1
#
_entry.id   AF-A0A2P5EIA9-F1
#
_cell.length_a   1.000
_cell.length_b   1.000
_cell.length_c   1.000
_cell.angle_alpha   90.00
_cell.angle_beta   90.00
_cell.angle_gamma   90.00
#
_symmetry.space_group_name_H-M   'P 1'
#
loop_
_entity.id
_entity.type
_entity.pdbx_description
1 polymer ?
#
loop_
_entity_poly.entity_id
_entity_poly.type
_entity_poly.pdbx_seq_one_letter_code
_entity_poly.pdbx_strand_id
1 'polypeptide(L)'
;MDLHECLTDWMKGLTSLKTLHIENNHKLKYLSPGIQYLTSLQELCTDDCEKLIEISLGDSIKWEALTCDSPGLQRPTILQRLTIMNCQNLMALPDWICKLCSFKALDLLYCQNLKSLPGSISGYTSLRSLQIYGCQPLVRKMSKIIRRGLA
;
A
#
# COMPACT_ATOMS: atom_id res chain seq x y z
N MET A 1 23.54 7.57 -11.13
CA MET A 1 22.33 8.38 -10.91
C MET A 1 21.39 7.53 -10.07
N ASP A 2 21.16 7.93 -8.82
CA ASP A 2 20.28 7.20 -7.92
C ASP A 2 18.83 7.31 -8.39
N LEU A 3 18.20 6.16 -8.64
CA LEU A 3 16.80 6.14 -9.10
C LEU A 3 15.87 6.76 -8.05
N HIS A 4 16.26 6.73 -6.78
CA HIS A 4 15.50 7.27 -5.67
C HIS A 4 15.31 8.79 -5.75
N GLU A 5 16.37 9.54 -6.06
CA GLU A 5 16.29 11.01 -6.22
C GLU A 5 15.45 11.39 -7.44
N CYS A 6 15.64 10.68 -8.56
CA CYS A 6 14.85 10.88 -9.76
C CYS A 6 13.37 10.60 -9.49
N LEU A 7 13.05 9.55 -8.70
CA LEU A 7 11.68 9.16 -8.41
C LEU A 7 10.90 10.28 -7.69
N THR A 8 11.54 10.89 -6.70
CA THR A 8 10.96 11.99 -5.94
C THR A 8 10.70 13.23 -6.75
N ASP A 9 11.55 13.55 -7.72
CA ASP A 9 11.44 14.81 -8.44
C ASP A 9 10.33 14.81 -9.49
N TRP A 10 10.09 13.68 -10.19
CA TRP A 10 8.96 13.61 -11.12
C TRP A 10 7.60 13.54 -10.40
N MET A 11 7.53 12.94 -9.21
CA MET A 11 6.27 12.79 -8.47
C MET A 11 5.77 14.10 -7.86
N LYS A 12 6.66 15.07 -7.57
CA LYS A 12 6.31 16.40 -7.04
C LYS A 12 5.33 17.18 -7.93
N GLY A 13 5.44 17.03 -9.25
CA GLY A 13 4.60 17.74 -10.22
C GLY A 13 3.25 17.08 -10.49
N LEU A 14 3.06 15.83 -10.06
CA LEU A 14 1.91 14.99 -10.45
C LEU A 14 0.77 15.00 -9.41
N THR A 15 0.49 16.16 -8.84
CA THR A 15 -0.52 16.33 -7.78
C THR A 15 -1.95 16.01 -8.23
N SER A 16 -2.22 16.06 -9.54
CA SER A 16 -3.53 15.73 -10.15
C SER A 16 -3.65 14.26 -10.58
N LEU A 17 -2.60 13.45 -10.41
CA LEU A 17 -2.59 12.05 -10.83
C LEU A 17 -3.55 11.23 -9.97
N LYS A 18 -4.46 10.50 -10.61
CA LYS A 18 -5.45 9.64 -9.94
C LYS A 18 -5.04 8.17 -9.92
N THR A 19 -4.33 7.73 -10.95
CA THR A 19 -3.90 6.35 -11.11
C THR A 19 -2.41 6.32 -11.39
N LEU A 20 -1.68 5.55 -10.60
CA LEU A 20 -0.26 5.30 -10.80
C LEU A 20 -0.08 3.80 -11.02
N HIS A 21 0.42 3.44 -12.20
CA HIS A 21 0.81 2.08 -12.51
C HIS A 21 2.32 2.03 -12.71
N ILE A 22 2.99 1.13 -12.00
CA ILE A 22 4.41 0.84 -12.16
C ILE A 22 4.56 -0.63 -12.48
N GLU A 23 5.10 -0.94 -13.66
CA GLU A 23 5.33 -2.30 -14.10
C GLU A 23 6.81 -2.52 -14.40
N ASN A 24 7.31 -3.75 -14.19
CA ASN A 24 8.64 -4.21 -14.60
C ASN A 24 9.79 -3.33 -14.09
N ASN A 25 9.65 -2.77 -12.87
CA ASN A 25 10.63 -1.86 -12.31
C ASN A 25 11.62 -2.59 -11.39
N HIS A 26 12.68 -3.14 -11.99
CA HIS A 26 13.75 -3.88 -11.30
C HIS A 26 14.74 -3.00 -10.51
N LYS A 27 14.49 -1.69 -10.42
CA LYS A 27 15.31 -0.75 -9.63
C LYS A 27 14.54 -0.12 -8.48
N LEU A 28 13.20 -0.17 -8.52
CA LEU A 28 12.35 0.40 -7.49
C LEU A 28 12.46 -0.44 -6.21
N LYS A 29 13.05 0.16 -5.18
CA LYS A 29 13.12 -0.44 -3.84
C LYS A 29 12.06 0.11 -2.89
N TYR A 30 11.73 1.39 -3.07
CA TYR A 30 10.86 2.18 -2.21
C TYR A 30 9.99 3.08 -3.07
N LEU A 31 8.74 3.28 -2.68
CA LEU A 31 7.85 4.28 -3.27
C LEU A 31 7.94 5.65 -2.56
N SER A 32 8.47 5.68 -1.34
CA SER A 32 8.75 6.91 -0.59
C SER A 32 10.01 7.64 -1.06
N PRO A 33 10.11 8.96 -0.78
CA PRO A 33 9.02 9.82 -0.30
C PRO A 33 8.12 10.32 -1.44
N GLY A 34 8.38 9.98 -2.71
CA GLY A 34 7.69 10.57 -3.87
C GLY A 34 6.16 10.43 -3.87
N ILE A 35 5.63 9.32 -3.35
CA ILE A 35 4.18 9.09 -3.30
C ILE A 35 3.42 10.04 -2.35
N GLN A 36 4.13 10.75 -1.45
CA GLN A 36 3.54 11.77 -0.57
C GLN A 36 2.98 12.97 -1.34
N TYR A 37 3.53 13.25 -2.54
CA TYR A 37 3.12 14.37 -3.36
C TYR A 37 1.86 14.08 -4.20
N LEU A 38 1.45 12.81 -4.30
CA LEU A 38 0.30 12.38 -5.09
C LEU A 38 -1.00 12.50 -4.29
N THR A 39 -1.38 13.74 -3.97
CA THR A 39 -2.53 14.05 -3.12
C THR A 39 -3.88 13.67 -3.74
N SER A 40 -3.96 13.53 -5.07
CA SER A 40 -5.17 13.09 -5.78
C SER A 40 -5.22 11.58 -6.09
N LEU A 41 -4.21 10.81 -5.67
CA LEU A 41 -4.09 9.41 -6.03
C LEU A 41 -5.21 8.57 -5.42
N GLN A 42 -5.86 7.79 -6.28
CA GLN A 42 -6.99 6.90 -5.94
C GLN A 42 -6.60 5.44 -6.14
N GLU A 43 -5.74 5.15 -7.12
CA GLU A 43 -5.35 3.80 -7.45
C GLU A 43 -3.83 3.71 -7.62
N LEU A 44 -3.22 2.80 -6.89
CA LEU A 44 -1.82 2.42 -7.05
C LEU A 44 -1.77 0.96 -7.48
N CYS A 45 -1.15 0.70 -8.61
CA CYS A 45 -0.86 -0.64 -9.08
C CYS A 45 0.66 -0.80 -9.26
N THR A 46 1.21 -1.88 -8.70
CA THR A 46 2.59 -2.28 -8.93
C THR A 46 2.62 -3.72 -9.43
N ASP A 47 3.22 -3.94 -10.60
CA ASP A 47 3.47 -5.27 -11.15
C ASP A 47 4.96 -5.46 -11.42
N ASP A 48 5.42 -6.69 -11.22
CA ASP A 48 6.80 -7.13 -11.45
C ASP A 48 7.88 -6.16 -10.92
N CYS A 49 7.66 -5.63 -9.72
CA CYS A 49 8.63 -4.78 -9.00
C CYS A 49 9.41 -5.65 -8.02
N GLU A 50 10.25 -6.54 -8.53
CA GLU A 50 10.93 -7.56 -7.72
C GLU A 50 11.75 -7.00 -6.56
N LYS A 51 12.35 -5.82 -6.73
CA LYS A 51 13.19 -5.18 -5.69
C LYS A 51 12.40 -4.33 -4.70
N LEU A 52 11.07 -4.22 -4.85
CA LEU A 52 10.23 -3.44 -3.94
C LEU A 52 10.21 -4.12 -2.57
N ILE A 53 10.72 -3.42 -1.56
CA ILE A 53 10.80 -3.95 -0.18
C ILE A 53 9.63 -3.41 0.65
N GLU A 54 9.26 -2.14 0.42
CA GLU A 54 8.27 -1.43 1.21
C GLU A 54 7.57 -0.35 0.37
N ILE A 55 6.27 -0.16 0.65
CA ILE A 55 5.43 0.90 0.07
C ILE A 55 5.23 2.00 1.11
N SER A 56 6.31 2.34 1.81
CA SER A 56 6.28 3.39 2.80
C SER A 56 5.96 4.71 2.13
N LEU A 57 5.33 5.61 2.89
CA LEU A 57 5.10 6.99 2.51
C LEU A 57 6.02 7.95 3.29
N GLY A 58 6.95 7.39 4.09
CA GLY A 58 7.92 8.13 4.89
C GLY A 58 7.32 8.74 6.16
N ASP A 59 8.19 9.04 7.13
CA ASP A 59 7.82 9.56 8.46
C ASP A 59 7.24 10.98 8.44
N SER A 60 7.20 11.64 7.28
CA SER A 60 6.76 13.04 7.15
C SER A 60 5.25 13.21 7.02
N ILE A 61 4.50 12.16 6.69
CA ILE A 61 3.04 12.26 6.60
C ILE A 61 2.43 11.92 7.95
N LYS A 62 1.80 12.90 8.59
CA LYS A 62 0.96 12.70 9.75
C LYS A 62 -0.32 12.00 9.32
N TRP A 63 -0.30 10.67 9.33
CA TRP A 63 -1.43 9.79 9.00
C TRP A 63 -2.65 10.05 9.86
N GLU A 64 -2.47 10.67 11.04
CA GLU A 64 -3.56 11.08 11.92
C GLU A 64 -4.55 12.01 11.24
N ALA A 65 -4.18 12.71 10.15
CA ALA A 65 -5.08 13.54 9.36
C ALA A 65 -5.83 12.78 8.24
N LEU A 66 -5.44 11.53 7.97
CA LEU A 66 -6.00 10.62 6.96
C LEU A 66 -6.95 9.57 7.55
N THR A 67 -6.92 9.42 8.87
CA THR A 67 -7.75 8.45 9.58
C THR A 67 -9.17 8.99 9.77
N CYS A 68 -10.11 8.09 10.05
CA CYS A 68 -11.51 8.46 10.22
C CYS A 68 -11.80 9.27 11.48
N ASP A 69 -10.78 9.42 12.33
CA ASP A 69 -10.90 10.05 13.65
C ASP A 69 -10.55 11.55 13.62
N SER A 70 -10.06 12.09 12.50
CA SER A 70 -9.67 13.51 12.40
C SER A 70 -10.61 14.33 11.51
N PRO A 71 -11.43 15.23 12.08
CA PRO A 71 -12.21 16.20 11.32
C PRO A 71 -11.33 17.38 10.88
N GLY A 72 -11.19 17.61 9.57
CA GLY A 72 -10.96 18.96 9.03
C GLY A 72 -9.59 19.36 8.48
N LEU A 73 -8.61 18.46 8.32
CA LEU A 73 -7.37 18.80 7.59
C LEU A 73 -7.50 18.54 6.08
N GLN A 74 -6.97 19.45 5.26
CA GLN A 74 -7.05 19.41 3.80
C GLN A 74 -6.63 18.05 3.22
N ARG A 75 -7.60 17.45 2.52
CA ARG A 75 -7.61 16.16 1.79
C ARG A 75 -6.22 15.59 1.46
N PRO A 76 -5.69 14.72 2.33
CA PRO A 76 -4.56 13.88 1.96
C PRO A 76 -5.09 12.68 1.14
N THR A 77 -4.19 12.00 0.42
CA THR A 77 -4.45 11.00 -0.62
C THR A 77 -5.66 10.08 -0.36
N ILE A 78 -6.67 10.17 -1.23
CA ILE A 78 -7.92 9.37 -1.19
C ILE A 78 -7.74 7.97 -1.78
N LEU A 79 -6.63 7.28 -1.45
CA LEU A 79 -6.34 5.98 -2.04
C LEU A 79 -7.51 5.01 -1.78
N GLN A 80 -8.10 4.51 -2.86
CA GLN A 80 -9.25 3.61 -2.84
C GLN A 80 -8.85 2.18 -3.17
N ARG A 81 -7.84 2.00 -4.01
CA ARG A 81 -7.36 0.69 -4.45
C ARG A 81 -5.85 0.60 -4.39
N LEU A 82 -5.36 -0.50 -3.83
CA LEU A 82 -3.98 -0.92 -3.94
C LEU A 82 -3.92 -2.31 -4.54
N THR A 83 -3.21 -2.44 -5.66
CA THR A 83 -2.95 -3.71 -6.32
C THR A 83 -1.45 -3.93 -6.37
N ILE A 84 -0.99 -5.05 -5.83
CA ILE A 84 0.42 -5.44 -5.82
C ILE A 84 0.52 -6.85 -6.39
N MET A 85 1.27 -6.96 -7.47
CA MET A 85 1.46 -8.20 -8.22
C MET A 85 2.96 -8.47 -8.35
N ASN A 86 3.34 -9.75 -8.18
CA ASN A 86 4.68 -10.24 -8.45
C ASN A 86 5.83 -9.54 -7.68
N CYS A 87 5.54 -8.85 -6.57
CA CYS A 87 6.55 -8.14 -5.76
C CYS A 87 7.18 -9.10 -4.75
N GLN A 88 8.21 -9.83 -5.18
CA GLN A 88 8.77 -10.92 -4.38
C GLN A 88 9.50 -10.47 -3.11
N ASN A 89 10.13 -9.29 -3.08
CA ASN A 89 10.83 -8.81 -1.87
C ASN A 89 9.95 -8.02 -0.89
N LEU A 90 8.67 -7.79 -1.22
CA LEU A 90 7.77 -7.05 -0.35
C LEU A 90 7.45 -7.86 0.91
N MET A 91 7.86 -7.36 2.08
CA MET A 91 7.72 -8.09 3.34
C MET A 91 6.51 -7.65 4.18
N ALA A 92 6.11 -6.38 4.07
CA ALA A 92 5.03 -5.78 4.81
C ALA A 92 4.38 -4.61 4.04
N LEU A 93 3.12 -4.33 4.34
CA LEU A 93 2.46 -3.08 3.98
C LEU A 93 2.51 -2.12 5.19
N PRO A 94 2.47 -0.81 4.96
CA PRO A 94 2.58 0.16 6.05
C PRO A 94 1.30 0.28 6.90
N ASP A 95 1.45 0.59 8.19
CA ASP A 95 0.36 0.55 9.18
C ASP A 95 -0.80 1.50 8.93
N TRP A 96 -0.58 2.60 8.20
CA TRP A 96 -1.63 3.57 7.90
C TRP A 96 -2.66 3.05 6.89
N ILE A 97 -2.33 2.03 6.09
CA ILE A 97 -3.23 1.56 5.01
C ILE A 97 -4.55 1.03 5.57
N CYS A 98 -4.52 0.39 6.74
CA CYS A 98 -5.72 -0.12 7.38
C CYS A 98 -6.58 1.01 7.97
N LYS A 99 -6.03 2.21 8.19
CA LYS A 99 -6.72 3.34 8.81
C LYS A 99 -7.35 4.31 7.81
N LEU A 100 -7.19 4.08 6.51
CA LEU A 100 -7.72 4.94 5.45
C LEU A 100 -9.25 4.79 5.32
N CYS A 101 -9.99 5.91 5.37
CA CYS A 101 -11.46 5.89 5.25
C CYS A 101 -11.98 5.62 3.84
N SER A 102 -11.17 5.89 2.82
CA SER A 102 -11.57 5.75 1.42
C SER A 102 -11.12 4.43 0.79
N PHE A 103 -10.42 3.57 1.54
CA PHE A 103 -9.72 2.40 1.02
C PHE A 103 -10.65 1.20 0.85
N LYS A 104 -11.08 0.97 -0.40
CA LYS A 104 -12.14 0.02 -0.73
C LYS A 104 -11.62 -1.33 -1.21
N ALA A 105 -10.42 -1.39 -1.80
CA ALA A 105 -9.91 -2.60 -2.42
C ALA A 105 -8.42 -2.82 -2.18
N LEU A 106 -8.08 -4.05 -1.80
CA LEU A 106 -6.70 -4.52 -1.65
C LEU A 106 -6.53 -5.84 -2.38
N ASP A 107 -5.70 -5.83 -3.42
CA ASP A 107 -5.41 -7.00 -4.23
C ASP A 107 -3.90 -7.33 -4.11
N LEU A 108 -3.58 -8.49 -3.55
CA LEU A 108 -2.23 -8.96 -3.28
C LEU A 108 -2.00 -10.29 -4.01
N LEU A 109 -1.28 -10.24 -5.12
CA LEU A 109 -1.09 -11.38 -6.01
C LEU A 109 0.40 -11.75 -6.08
N TYR A 110 0.70 -13.02 -5.82
CA TYR A 110 2.03 -13.61 -5.99
C TYR A 110 3.16 -12.90 -5.22
N CYS A 111 2.88 -12.28 -4.08
CA CYS A 111 3.90 -11.67 -3.21
C CYS A 111 4.41 -12.70 -2.19
N GLN A 112 5.48 -13.43 -2.53
CA GLN A 112 5.87 -14.62 -1.77
C GLN A 112 6.53 -14.34 -0.41
N ASN A 113 7.10 -13.15 -0.19
CA ASN A 113 7.70 -12.78 1.10
C ASN A 113 6.80 -11.94 1.99
N LEU A 114 5.57 -11.62 1.56
CA LEU A 114 4.64 -10.84 2.37
C LEU A 114 4.11 -11.70 3.52
N LYS A 115 4.48 -11.35 4.76
CA LYS A 115 4.22 -12.18 5.95
C LYS A 115 2.96 -11.78 6.72
N SER A 116 2.56 -10.53 6.62
CA SER A 116 1.40 -10.01 7.35
C SER A 116 0.82 -8.77 6.71
N LEU A 117 -0.46 -8.56 6.94
CA LEU A 117 -1.10 -7.28 6.77
C LEU A 117 -0.87 -6.42 8.02
N PRO A 118 -0.75 -5.09 7.86
CA PRO A 118 -0.74 -4.15 8.96
C PRO A 118 -2.08 -4.12 9.68
N GLY A 119 -2.03 -3.91 10.99
CA GLY A 119 -3.19 -3.92 11.87
C GLY A 119 -3.91 -5.28 11.94
N SER A 120 -5.05 -5.28 12.63
CA SER A 120 -6.02 -6.38 12.55
C SER A 120 -6.87 -6.23 11.28
N ILE A 121 -7.43 -7.32 10.79
CA ILE A 121 -8.45 -7.29 9.71
C ILE A 121 -9.60 -6.33 10.08
N SER A 122 -9.94 -6.24 11.36
CA SER A 122 -10.95 -5.30 11.88
C SER A 122 -10.57 -3.83 11.73
N GLY A 123 -9.30 -3.52 11.49
CA GLY A 123 -8.84 -2.15 11.26
C GLY A 123 -9.29 -1.59 9.91
N TYR A 124 -9.48 -2.45 8.90
CA TYR A 124 -9.87 -2.08 7.53
C TYR A 124 -11.37 -1.75 7.43
N THR A 125 -11.81 -0.70 8.10
CA THR A 125 -13.23 -0.35 8.28
C THR A 125 -13.95 0.00 6.97
N SER A 126 -13.23 0.49 5.96
CA SER A 126 -13.77 0.92 4.66
C SER A 126 -13.59 -0.12 3.53
N LEU A 127 -12.86 -1.21 3.80
CA LEU A 127 -12.48 -2.20 2.80
C LEU A 127 -13.68 -3.06 2.40
N ARG A 128 -13.93 -3.15 1.10
CA ARG A 128 -15.06 -3.87 0.50
C ARG A 128 -14.61 -5.09 -0.30
N SER A 129 -13.38 -5.07 -0.80
CA SER A 129 -12.77 -6.14 -1.58
C SER A 129 -11.38 -6.45 -1.05
N LEU A 130 -11.12 -7.72 -0.76
CA LEU A 130 -9.80 -8.22 -0.41
C LEU A 130 -9.52 -9.46 -1.24
N GLN A 131 -8.53 -9.39 -2.13
CA GLN A 131 -8.04 -10.54 -2.87
C GLN A 131 -6.60 -10.83 -2.45
N ILE A 132 -6.35 -12.08 -2.04
CA ILE A 132 -5.01 -12.55 -1.69
C ILE A 132 -4.81 -13.88 -2.41
N TYR A 133 -3.87 -13.91 -3.35
CA TYR A 133 -3.55 -15.11 -4.13
C TYR A 133 -2.05 -15.27 -4.27
N GLY A 134 -1.53 -16.49 -4.19
CA GLY A 134 -0.08 -16.73 -4.33
C GLY A 134 0.81 -16.17 -3.20
N CYS A 135 0.26 -15.48 -2.20
CA CYS A 135 0.99 -14.93 -1.04
C CYS A 135 1.05 -15.96 0.11
N GLN A 136 1.81 -17.04 -0.07
CA GLN A 136 1.76 -18.22 0.82
C GLN A 136 1.98 -17.93 2.32
N PRO A 137 2.97 -17.11 2.74
CA PRO A 137 3.15 -16.83 4.17
C PRO A 137 1.96 -16.10 4.78
N LEU A 138 1.41 -15.11 4.06
CA LEU A 138 0.24 -14.36 4.49
C LEU A 138 -1.01 -15.24 4.59
N VAL A 139 -1.31 -16.04 3.56
CA VAL A 139 -2.47 -16.96 3.55
C VAL A 139 -2.36 -17.97 4.71
N ARG A 140 -1.17 -18.53 4.95
CA ARG A 140 -0.93 -19.42 6.10
C ARG A 140 -1.21 -18.72 7.42
N LYS A 141 -0.77 -17.47 7.59
CA LYS A 141 -1.02 -16.69 8.81
C LYS A 141 -2.51 -16.43 9.01
N MET A 142 -3.22 -15.99 7.97
CA MET A 142 -4.66 -15.70 8.04
C MET A 142 -5.49 -16.96 8.31
N SER A 143 -5.15 -18.09 7.70
CA SER A 143 -5.84 -19.37 7.97
C SER A 143 -5.73 -19.81 9.43
N LYS A 144 -4.60 -19.53 10.10
CA LYS A 144 -4.42 -19.80 11.54
C LYS A 144 -5.29 -18.88 12.39
N ILE A 145 -5.45 -17.62 12.01
CA ILE A 145 -6.29 -16.64 12.74
C ILE A 145 -7.76 -17.06 12.66
N ILE A 146 -8.25 -17.41 11.47
CA ILE A 146 -9.65 -17.85 11.27
C ILE A 146 -9.96 -19.09 12.11
N ARG A 147 -9.04 -20.08 12.14
CA ARG A 147 -9.22 -21.29 12.95
C ARG A 147 -9.28 -21.02 14.46
N ARG A 148 -8.56 -20.01 14.94
CA ARG A 148 -8.54 -19.64 16.37
C ARG A 148 -9.73 -18.82 16.81
N GLY A 149 -10.41 -18.12 15.89
CA GLY A 149 -11.63 -17.38 16.19
C GLY A 149 -12.91 -18.23 16.17
N LEU A 150 -12.80 -19.51 15.79
CA LEU A 150 -13.91 -20.48 15.72
C LEU A 150 -13.87 -21.51 16.87
N ALA A 151 -12.93 -21.38 17.81
CA ALA A 151 -12.79 -22.19 19.01
C ALA A 151 -13.00 -21.32 20.26
#